data_AF-A0A9R0VX15-F1
#
_entry.id   AF-A0A9R0VX15-F1
#
_cell.length_a   1.000
_cell.length_b   1.000
_cell.length_c   1.000
_cell.angle_alpha   90.00
_cell.angle_beta   90.00
_cell.angle_gamma   90.00
#
_symmetry.space_group_name_H-M   'P 1'
#
loop_
_entity.id
_entity.type
_entity.pdbx_description
1 polymer ?
#
loop_
_entity_poly.entity_id
_entity_poly.type
_entity_poly.pdbx_seq_one_letter_code
_entity_poly.pdbx_strand_id
1 'polypeptide(L)'
;MDIPTVSGVGRCEINNGGCWKETKNGKTISACSHEESEGCKCPQGFKGDGVKSCEDIDECKAKSACQCNGCSCENTWGSYECSCGGNNMLYMREQDTCISKQAASSVGWSFMWVIFFGLVFAGVGAYAVYKYRLRSYMDSEIRAIMAQYMPLDSQEGANQQQHVAHAGDI
;
A
#
# COMPACT_ATOMS: atom_id res chain seq x y z
N MET A 1 -14.40 -29.82 -48.20
CA MET A 1 -12.94 -29.74 -48.41
C MET A 1 -12.32 -29.45 -47.07
N ASP A 2 -11.77 -30.48 -46.43
CA ASP A 2 -11.04 -30.33 -45.17
C ASP A 2 -9.64 -29.80 -45.49
N ILE A 3 -9.23 -28.72 -44.83
CA ILE A 3 -7.87 -28.19 -44.93
C ILE A 3 -6.96 -29.23 -44.24
N PRO A 4 -5.98 -29.83 -44.93
CA PRO A 4 -5.08 -30.77 -44.29
C PRO A 4 -4.30 -30.06 -43.19
N THR A 5 -4.37 -30.59 -41.97
CA THR A 5 -3.56 -30.11 -40.85
C THR A 5 -2.09 -30.34 -41.17
N VAL A 6 -1.30 -29.28 -41.11
CA VAL A 6 0.14 -29.33 -41.39
C VAL A 6 0.86 -29.61 -40.08
N SER A 7 1.84 -30.50 -40.08
CA SER A 7 2.69 -30.83 -38.93
C SER A 7 4.09 -30.22 -39.08
N GLY A 8 4.75 -29.88 -37.97
CA GLY A 8 6.14 -29.41 -37.94
C GLY A 8 6.36 -28.07 -37.24
N VAL A 9 7.64 -27.73 -37.06
CA VAL A 9 8.07 -26.43 -36.49
C VAL A 9 7.70 -25.31 -37.47
N GLY A 10 7.03 -24.26 -36.98
CA GLY A 10 6.56 -23.14 -37.82
C GLY A 10 5.26 -23.41 -38.58
N ARG A 11 4.57 -24.54 -38.36
CA ARG A 11 3.31 -24.86 -39.06
C ARG A 11 2.24 -23.77 -38.91
N CYS A 12 2.20 -23.07 -37.77
CA CYS A 12 1.23 -22.00 -37.52
C CYS A 12 1.47 -20.77 -38.42
N GLU A 13 2.68 -20.59 -38.98
CA GLU A 13 2.97 -19.52 -39.94
C GLU A 13 2.32 -19.82 -41.31
N ILE A 14 2.14 -21.10 -41.63
CA ILE A 14 1.56 -21.56 -42.89
C ILE A 14 0.06 -21.80 -42.66
N ASN A 15 -0.75 -20.80 -42.99
CA ASN A 15 -2.22 -20.87 -42.87
C ASN A 15 -2.70 -21.36 -41.49
N ASN A 16 -2.03 -20.94 -40.40
CA ASN A 16 -2.37 -21.32 -39.02
C ASN A 16 -2.38 -22.85 -38.79
N GLY A 17 -1.55 -23.60 -39.53
CA GLY A 17 -1.46 -25.06 -39.42
C GLY A 17 -2.70 -25.82 -39.92
N GLY A 18 -3.63 -25.13 -40.60
CA GLY A 18 -4.97 -25.67 -40.91
C GLY A 18 -5.93 -25.65 -39.72
N CYS A 19 -5.55 -25.01 -38.62
CA CYS A 19 -6.36 -24.89 -37.42
C CYS A 19 -7.29 -23.69 -37.46
N TRP A 20 -8.37 -23.77 -36.70
CA TRP A 20 -9.32 -22.69 -36.53
C TRP A 20 -8.63 -21.42 -36.00
N LYS A 21 -9.06 -20.28 -36.52
CA LYS A 21 -8.70 -18.94 -36.04
C LYS A 21 -9.88 -18.01 -36.22
N GLU A 22 -10.12 -17.16 -35.24
CA GLU A 22 -11.13 -16.12 -35.32
C GLU A 22 -10.61 -14.83 -34.65
N THR A 23 -11.02 -13.69 -35.19
CA THR A 23 -10.71 -12.38 -34.63
C THR A 23 -12.01 -11.66 -34.31
N LYS A 24 -12.20 -11.30 -33.04
CA LYS A 24 -13.38 -10.57 -32.56
C LYS A 24 -12.93 -9.45 -31.63
N ASN A 25 -13.47 -8.26 -31.82
CA ASN A 25 -13.13 -7.06 -31.04
C ASN A 25 -11.61 -6.78 -30.97
N GLY A 26 -10.87 -7.05 -32.05
CA GLY A 26 -9.41 -6.86 -32.09
C GLY A 26 -8.57 -7.93 -31.37
N LYS A 27 -9.20 -8.92 -30.72
CA LYS A 27 -8.54 -10.09 -30.13
C LYS A 27 -8.57 -11.23 -31.15
N THR A 28 -7.41 -11.80 -31.47
CA THR A 28 -7.31 -12.98 -32.34
C THR A 28 -7.02 -14.20 -31.49
N ILE A 29 -7.83 -15.24 -31.67
CA ILE A 29 -7.71 -16.51 -30.96
C ILE A 29 -7.54 -17.61 -32.00
N SER A 30 -6.57 -18.49 -31.79
CA SER A 30 -6.28 -19.60 -32.69
C SER A 30 -6.15 -20.91 -31.93
N ALA A 31 -6.46 -22.01 -32.62
CA ALA A 31 -6.28 -23.37 -32.12
C ALA A 31 -4.90 -23.97 -32.47
N CYS A 32 -4.01 -23.18 -33.09
CA CYS A 32 -2.65 -23.61 -33.42
C CYS A 32 -1.71 -23.20 -32.29
N SER A 33 -1.14 -24.18 -31.58
CA SER A 33 -0.11 -23.96 -30.57
C SER A 33 1.28 -24.21 -31.15
N HIS A 34 2.24 -23.34 -30.87
CA HIS A 34 3.65 -23.57 -31.21
C HIS A 34 4.32 -24.64 -30.33
N GLU A 35 3.71 -24.99 -29.19
CA GLU A 35 4.24 -26.01 -28.26
C GLU A 35 3.92 -27.44 -28.71
N GLU A 36 2.77 -27.65 -29.35
CA GLU A 36 2.39 -28.94 -29.93
C GLU A 36 2.85 -28.96 -31.40
N SER A 37 3.57 -29.99 -31.86
CA SER A 37 4.11 -30.04 -33.23
C SER A 37 3.11 -30.54 -34.28
N GLU A 38 1.99 -31.12 -33.85
CA GLU A 38 0.95 -31.72 -34.70
C GLU A 38 -0.45 -31.48 -34.11
N GLY A 39 -1.47 -31.46 -34.96
CA GLY A 39 -2.87 -31.33 -34.53
C GLY A 39 -3.31 -29.90 -34.22
N CYS A 40 -4.60 -29.74 -33.92
CA CYS A 40 -5.23 -28.47 -33.56
C CYS A 40 -5.99 -28.65 -32.25
N LYS A 41 -5.84 -27.70 -31.33
CA LYS A 41 -6.45 -27.77 -30.00
C LYS A 41 -7.04 -26.42 -29.66
N CYS A 42 -8.32 -26.41 -29.29
CA CYS A 42 -8.95 -25.17 -28.85
C CYS A 42 -8.23 -24.61 -27.62
N PRO A 43 -8.00 -23.29 -27.56
CA PRO A 43 -7.38 -22.66 -26.41
C PRO A 43 -8.30 -22.73 -25.19
N GLN A 44 -7.75 -22.39 -24.01
CA GLN A 44 -8.55 -22.34 -22.77
C GLN A 44 -9.74 -21.39 -22.92
N GLY A 45 -10.88 -21.79 -22.35
CA GLY A 45 -12.17 -21.07 -22.52
C GLY A 45 -12.92 -21.46 -23.79
N PHE A 46 -12.41 -22.37 -24.62
CA PHE A 46 -13.09 -22.86 -25.82
C PHE A 46 -13.19 -24.39 -25.86
N LYS A 47 -14.24 -24.88 -26.50
CA LYS A 47 -14.48 -26.31 -26.75
C LYS A 47 -14.71 -26.56 -28.24
N GLY A 48 -14.29 -27.71 -28.74
CA GLY A 48 -14.50 -28.08 -30.14
C GLY A 48 -13.41 -28.98 -30.68
N ASP A 49 -13.38 -29.10 -32.01
CA ASP A 49 -12.45 -29.93 -32.76
C ASP A 49 -11.12 -29.23 -33.05
N GLY A 50 -11.03 -27.91 -32.84
CA GLY A 50 -9.80 -27.13 -33.08
C GLY A 50 -9.49 -26.88 -34.57
N VAL A 51 -10.09 -27.65 -35.47
CA VAL A 51 -9.89 -27.53 -36.92
C VAL A 51 -10.93 -26.62 -37.54
N LYS A 52 -12.22 -26.92 -37.35
CA LYS A 52 -13.32 -26.15 -37.95
C LYS A 52 -14.01 -25.22 -36.98
N SER A 53 -14.06 -25.58 -35.71
CA SER A 53 -14.84 -24.85 -34.71
C SER A 53 -14.16 -24.88 -33.34
N CYS A 54 -14.06 -23.70 -32.74
CA CYS A 54 -13.87 -23.55 -31.31
C CYS A 54 -14.97 -22.63 -30.81
N GLU A 55 -15.91 -23.20 -30.06
CA GLU A 55 -17.00 -22.47 -29.43
C GLU A 55 -16.59 -22.01 -28.05
N ASP A 56 -16.94 -20.78 -27.72
CA ASP A 56 -16.74 -20.19 -26.40
C ASP A 56 -17.49 -21.02 -25.33
N ILE A 57 -16.80 -21.33 -24.24
CA ILE A 57 -17.40 -22.02 -23.10
C ILE A 57 -18.01 -20.96 -22.20
N ASP A 58 -19.33 -21.01 -22.02
CA ASP A 58 -20.00 -20.14 -21.06
C ASP A 58 -19.79 -20.66 -19.63
N GLU A 59 -18.72 -20.20 -18.97
CA GLU A 59 -18.36 -20.67 -17.63
C GLU A 59 -19.40 -20.27 -16.58
N CYS A 60 -20.15 -19.18 -16.83
CA CYS A 60 -21.26 -18.75 -15.97
C CYS A 60 -22.42 -19.75 -16.00
N LYS A 61 -22.82 -20.23 -17.19
CA LYS A 61 -23.87 -21.25 -17.32
C LYS A 61 -23.42 -22.62 -16.86
N ALA A 62 -22.15 -22.98 -17.13
CA ALA A 62 -21.57 -24.22 -16.66
C ALA A 62 -21.38 -24.25 -15.13
N LYS A 63 -21.52 -23.09 -14.46
CA LYS A 63 -21.21 -22.90 -13.03
C LYS A 63 -19.80 -23.38 -12.70
N SER A 64 -18.87 -23.36 -13.64
CA SER A 64 -17.47 -23.72 -13.41
C SER A 64 -16.66 -22.56 -12.84
N ALA A 65 -17.25 -21.37 -12.78
CA ALA A 65 -16.64 -20.12 -12.36
C ALA A 65 -17.60 -19.27 -11.52
N CYS A 66 -17.05 -18.33 -10.75
CA CYS A 66 -17.81 -17.35 -9.96
C CYS A 66 -18.85 -17.97 -9.02
N GLN A 67 -18.52 -19.08 -8.33
CA GLN A 67 -19.48 -19.79 -7.47
C GLN A 67 -19.76 -19.11 -6.11
N CYS A 68 -19.21 -17.93 -5.85
CA CYS A 68 -19.39 -17.20 -4.60
C CYS A 68 -20.81 -16.66 -4.40
N ASN A 69 -21.25 -16.64 -3.14
CA ASN A 69 -22.50 -15.99 -2.74
C ASN A 69 -22.40 -14.48 -2.96
N GLY A 70 -23.29 -13.93 -3.79
CA GLY A 70 -23.33 -12.49 -4.11
C GLY A 70 -22.35 -12.03 -5.20
N CYS A 71 -21.77 -12.98 -5.94
CA CYS A 71 -21.00 -12.69 -7.15
C CYS A 71 -21.90 -12.58 -8.37
N SER A 72 -21.54 -11.67 -9.28
CA SER A 72 -22.11 -11.56 -10.62
C SER A 72 -21.09 -12.09 -11.62
N CYS A 73 -21.54 -13.00 -12.48
CA CYS A 73 -20.74 -13.60 -13.54
C CYS A 73 -21.18 -13.03 -14.88
N GLU A 74 -20.23 -12.51 -15.66
CA GLU A 74 -20.45 -12.08 -17.04
C GLU A 74 -19.56 -12.91 -17.97
N ASN A 75 -20.18 -13.62 -18.92
CA ASN A 75 -19.45 -14.39 -19.90
C ASN A 75 -18.90 -13.47 -20.99
N THR A 76 -17.60 -13.59 -21.29
CA THR A 76 -16.93 -12.81 -22.33
C THR A 76 -16.33 -13.76 -23.37
N TRP A 77 -15.90 -13.24 -24.52
CA TRP A 77 -15.37 -14.13 -25.56
C TRP A 77 -13.94 -14.61 -25.21
N GLY A 78 -13.86 -15.89 -24.89
CA GLY A 78 -12.68 -16.63 -24.47
C GLY A 78 -12.31 -16.47 -23.00
N SER A 79 -13.21 -15.95 -22.17
CA SER A 79 -13.02 -15.79 -20.73
C SER A 79 -14.33 -15.42 -20.05
N TYR A 80 -14.34 -15.34 -18.73
CA TYR A 80 -15.41 -14.73 -17.95
C TYR A 80 -14.86 -13.60 -17.08
N GLU A 81 -15.74 -12.71 -16.67
CA GLU A 81 -15.50 -11.70 -15.67
C GLU A 81 -16.42 -11.93 -14.46
N CYS A 82 -15.83 -12.08 -13.27
CA CYS A 82 -16.61 -12.12 -12.04
C CYS A 82 -16.46 -10.79 -11.30
N SER A 83 -17.57 -10.23 -10.88
CA SER A 83 -17.61 -9.08 -9.98
C SER A 83 -18.32 -9.44 -8.69
N CYS A 84 -17.93 -8.80 -7.59
CA CYS A 84 -18.64 -8.90 -6.32
C CYS A 84 -19.67 -7.77 -6.24
N GLY A 85 -20.87 -8.04 -5.71
CA GLY A 85 -21.96 -7.06 -5.63
C GLY A 85 -21.72 -5.82 -4.74
N GLY A 86 -20.49 -5.61 -4.24
CA GLY A 86 -20.14 -4.49 -3.38
C GLY A 86 -19.03 -3.63 -3.96
N ASN A 87 -19.21 -2.30 -3.89
CA ASN A 87 -18.28 -1.27 -4.40
C ASN A 87 -16.84 -1.41 -3.86
N ASN A 88 -16.67 -2.07 -2.71
CA ASN A 88 -15.39 -2.28 -2.02
C ASN A 88 -15.02 -3.76 -1.87
N MET A 89 -15.59 -4.65 -2.68
CA MET A 89 -15.27 -6.07 -2.68
C MET A 89 -14.34 -6.39 -3.85
N LEU A 90 -13.25 -7.09 -3.57
CA LEU A 90 -12.36 -7.67 -4.58
C LEU A 90 -12.68 -9.15 -4.72
N TYR A 91 -12.78 -9.61 -5.95
CA TYR A 91 -12.89 -11.02 -6.27
C TYR A 91 -11.50 -11.64 -6.47
N MET A 92 -11.21 -12.74 -5.78
CA MET A 92 -10.00 -13.54 -5.98
C MET A 92 -10.34 -14.85 -6.72
N ARG A 93 -9.81 -15.04 -7.94
CA ARG A 93 -10.06 -16.23 -8.78
C ARG A 93 -9.54 -17.55 -8.20
N GLU A 94 -8.52 -17.52 -7.37
CA GLU A 94 -7.90 -18.75 -6.84
C GLU A 94 -8.75 -19.42 -5.75
N GLN A 95 -9.49 -18.62 -4.96
CA GLN A 95 -10.34 -19.12 -3.87
C GLN A 95 -11.83 -18.88 -4.11
N ASP A 96 -12.21 -18.31 -5.27
CA ASP A 96 -13.58 -17.92 -5.59
C ASP A 96 -14.27 -17.13 -4.46
N THR A 97 -13.54 -16.17 -3.88
CA THR A 97 -14.05 -15.41 -2.73
C THR A 97 -14.05 -13.91 -2.97
N CYS A 98 -15.04 -13.23 -2.39
CA CYS A 98 -15.09 -11.78 -2.27
C CYS A 98 -14.49 -11.33 -0.95
N ILE A 99 -13.45 -10.50 -1.02
CA ILE A 99 -12.82 -9.90 0.16
C ILE A 99 -13.08 -8.40 0.15
N SER A 100 -13.53 -7.85 1.27
CA SER A 100 -13.66 -6.41 1.43
C SER A 100 -12.26 -5.76 1.47
N LYS A 101 -12.03 -4.72 0.66
CA LYS A 101 -10.80 -3.90 0.70
C LYS A 101 -10.55 -3.27 2.07
N GLN A 102 -11.57 -3.16 2.91
CA GLN A 102 -11.51 -2.60 4.26
C GLN A 102 -10.98 -3.60 5.30
N ALA A 103 -9.80 -4.17 5.06
CA ALA A 103 -9.12 -5.00 6.04
C ALA A 103 -7.62 -4.67 6.05
N ALA A 104 -7.29 -3.39 6.15
CA ALA A 104 -5.94 -2.94 6.50
C ALA A 104 -6.07 -1.87 7.58
N SER A 105 -6.09 -2.38 8.81
CA SER A 105 -5.72 -1.73 10.06
C SER A 105 -5.46 -0.22 9.99
N SER A 106 -6.36 0.54 10.61
CA SER A 106 -5.97 1.79 11.27
C SER A 106 -4.94 1.46 12.36
N VAL A 107 -3.69 1.18 11.99
CA VAL A 107 -2.57 1.59 12.85
C VAL A 107 -2.45 3.07 12.57
N GLY A 108 -3.39 3.82 13.15
CA GLY A 108 -3.50 5.24 12.93
C GLY A 108 -2.15 5.89 13.21
N TRP A 109 -1.82 6.93 12.46
CA TRP A 109 -0.66 7.79 12.72
C TRP A 109 -0.50 8.18 14.21
N SER A 110 -1.59 8.11 14.99
CA SER A 110 -1.59 8.15 16.45
C SER A 110 -0.48 7.32 17.11
N PHE A 111 -0.21 6.08 16.67
CA PHE A 111 0.86 5.27 17.26
C PHE A 111 2.25 5.87 17.02
N MET A 112 2.46 6.53 15.88
CA MET A 112 3.71 7.25 15.58
C MET A 112 3.86 8.50 16.45
N TRP A 113 2.77 9.25 16.64
CA TRP A 113 2.78 10.44 17.47
C TRP A 113 3.01 10.12 18.96
N VAL A 114 2.42 9.03 19.48
CA VAL A 114 2.62 8.61 20.88
C VAL A 114 4.09 8.27 21.16
N ILE A 115 4.75 7.57 20.24
CA ILE A 115 6.18 7.25 20.38
C ILE A 115 7.02 8.53 20.30
N PHE A 116 6.74 9.41 19.33
CA PHE A 116 7.46 10.67 19.16
C PHE A 116 7.33 11.57 20.39
N PHE A 117 6.10 11.81 20.88
CA PHE A 117 5.87 12.60 22.07
C PHE A 117 6.48 11.95 23.32
N GLY A 118 6.39 10.61 23.45
CA GLY A 118 7.02 9.88 24.55
C GLY A 118 8.53 10.10 24.63
N LEU A 119 9.24 10.04 23.50
CA LEU A 119 10.68 10.30 23.44
C LEU A 119 11.03 11.77 23.75
N VAL A 120 10.23 12.71 23.25
CA VAL A 120 10.41 14.14 23.53
C VAL A 120 10.23 14.43 25.02
N PHE A 121 9.17 13.92 25.65
CA PHE A 121 8.93 14.12 27.08
C PHE A 121 10.02 13.49 27.95
N ALA A 122 10.49 12.28 27.61
CA ALA A 122 11.60 11.65 28.31
C ALA A 122 12.91 12.47 28.18
N GLY A 123 13.20 12.97 26.98
CA GLY A 123 14.37 13.82 26.72
C GLY A 123 14.33 15.13 27.49
N VAL A 124 13.21 15.85 27.49
CA VAL A 124 13.05 17.11 28.23
C VAL A 124 13.14 16.89 29.74
N GLY A 125 12.53 15.83 30.26
CA GLY A 125 12.64 15.46 31.67
C GLY A 125 14.08 15.18 32.09
N ALA A 126 14.81 14.37 31.31
CA ALA A 126 16.23 14.08 31.56
C ALA A 126 17.10 15.35 31.49
N TYR A 127 16.86 16.23 30.52
CA TYR A 127 17.59 17.49 30.38
C TYR A 127 17.32 18.44 31.56
N ALA A 128 16.08 18.54 32.03
CA ALA A 128 15.72 19.34 33.19
C ALA A 128 16.42 18.83 34.47
N VAL A 129 16.45 17.52 34.70
CA VAL A 129 17.15 16.90 35.84
C VAL A 129 18.66 17.13 35.75
N TYR A 130 19.25 16.95 34.56
CA TYR A 130 20.67 17.22 34.32
C TYR A 130 21.04 18.66 34.67
N LYS A 131 20.25 19.63 34.19
CA LYS A 131 20.46 21.06 34.46
C LYS A 131 20.23 21.42 35.94
N TYR A 132 19.22 20.82 36.58
CA TYR A 132 18.94 21.02 38.00
C TYR A 132 20.08 20.51 38.88
N ARG A 133 20.60 19.31 38.58
CA ARG A 133 21.78 18.75 39.27
C ARG A 133 23.02 19.61 39.08
N LEU A 134 23.34 20.02 37.85
CA LEU A 134 24.44 20.96 37.59
C LEU A 134 24.32 22.26 38.39
N ARG A 135 23.10 22.81 38.49
CA ARG A 135 22.85 24.03 39.26
C ARG A 135 23.00 23.81 40.77
N SER A 136 22.68 22.62 41.29
CA SER A 136 22.88 22.30 42.71
C SER A 136 24.36 22.06 43.05
N TYR A 137 25.14 21.46 42.15
CA TYR A 137 26.60 21.30 42.33
C TYR A 137 27.33 22.65 42.49
N MET A 138 26.84 23.71 41.84
CA MET A 138 27.38 25.08 41.96
C MET A 138 27.12 25.74 43.33
N ASP A 139 26.09 25.32 44.08
CA ASP A 139 25.76 25.92 45.39
C ASP A 139 26.51 25.23 46.55
N SER A 140 26.92 23.96 46.38
CA SER A 140 27.57 23.19 47.45
C SER A 140 29.10 23.28 47.48
N GLU A 141 29.77 23.58 46.36
CA GLU A 141 31.25 23.60 46.33
C GLU A 141 31.91 24.98 46.16
N ILE A 142 31.19 26.03 45.72
CA ILE A 142 31.77 27.37 45.50
C ILE A 142 31.56 28.35 46.68
N ARG A 143 30.76 28.02 47.71
CA ARG A 143 30.70 28.86 48.93
C ARG A 143 31.94 28.76 49.81
N ALA A 144 32.76 27.73 49.64
CA ALA A 144 33.99 27.54 50.42
C ALA A 144 35.15 28.43 49.94
N ILE A 145 35.19 28.83 48.66
CA ILE A 145 36.34 29.58 48.10
C ILE A 145 36.10 31.10 48.14
N MET A 146 34.85 31.58 48.09
CA MET A 146 34.55 33.02 48.20
C MET A 146 34.54 33.58 49.63
N ALA A 147 34.62 32.73 50.67
CA ALA A 147 34.64 33.19 52.05
C ALA A 147 35.98 33.82 52.49
N GLN A 148 37.02 33.78 51.65
CA GLN A 148 38.34 34.32 51.98
C GLN A 148 38.67 35.69 51.37
N TYR A 149 37.78 36.29 50.57
CA TYR A 149 38.07 37.58 49.92
C TYR A 149 36.87 38.52 49.91
N MET A 150 36.37 38.88 51.09
CA MET A 150 35.84 40.24 51.28
C MET A 150 35.83 40.64 52.76
N PRO A 151 36.86 41.38 53.24
CA PRO A 151 36.72 42.22 54.41
C PRO A 151 35.84 43.44 54.12
N LEU A 152 35.13 43.89 55.16
CA LEU A 152 34.23 45.04 55.18
C LEU A 152 35.03 46.35 55.09
N ASP A 153 34.80 47.12 54.03
CA ASP A 153 35.08 48.56 54.03
C ASP A 153 33.74 49.29 54.04
N SER A 154 33.36 49.65 55.27
CA SER A 154 32.36 50.64 55.63
C SER A 154 32.69 52.04 55.10
N GLN A 155 31.64 52.83 54.87
CA GLN A 155 31.62 54.30 54.71
C GLN A 155 32.19 54.82 53.37
N GLU A 156 31.57 55.74 52.63
CA GLU A 156 30.71 56.86 53.03
C GLU A 156 30.12 57.54 51.77
N GLY A 157 28.96 58.21 51.89
CA GLY A 157 28.51 59.26 50.95
C GLY A 157 27.33 58.87 50.03
N ALA A 158 26.08 58.97 50.47
CA ALA A 158 25.26 60.18 50.46
C ALA A 158 24.85 60.69 49.05
N ASN A 159 23.64 60.30 48.59
CA ASN A 159 22.61 61.19 48.02
C ASN A 159 21.35 60.34 47.80
N GLN A 160 20.38 60.32 48.71
CA GLN A 160 19.28 61.28 48.83
C GLN A 160 18.59 61.66 47.50
N GLN A 161 17.26 61.44 47.51
CA GLN A 161 16.21 62.17 46.79
C GLN A 161 16.06 61.85 45.28
N GLN A 162 14.90 61.78 44.63
CA GLN A 162 13.45 61.98 44.90
C GLN A 162 12.83 61.98 43.49
N HIS A 163 11.79 61.21 43.12
CA HIS A 163 10.41 61.68 42.87
C HIS A 163 9.74 60.64 41.93
N VAL A 164 8.64 59.98 42.30
CA VAL A 164 7.21 60.37 42.09
C VAL A 164 6.64 60.10 40.67
N ALA A 165 5.70 59.14 40.65
CA ALA A 165 4.46 58.95 39.89
C ALA A 165 4.13 59.66 38.55
N HIS A 166 3.49 58.86 37.67
CA HIS A 166 2.34 59.10 36.78
C HIS A 166 2.31 60.22 35.72
N ALA A 167 2.10 59.79 34.47
CA ALA A 167 1.13 60.32 33.48
C ALA A 167 0.93 59.20 32.43
N GLY A 168 -0.24 58.85 31.88
CA GLY A 168 -1.47 59.61 31.67
C GLY A 168 -1.66 59.86 30.16
N ASP A 169 -2.52 59.04 29.54
CA ASP A 169 -3.32 59.28 28.33
C ASP A 169 -2.71 59.49 26.91
N ILE A 170 -3.35 58.74 25.98
CA ILE A 170 -3.42 58.80 24.50
C ILE A 170 -2.30 58.09 23.71
#